data_AF-A0A7Y9K0C8-F1
#
_entry.id   AF-A0A7Y9K0C8-F1
#
_cell.length_a   1.000
_cell.length_b   1.000
_cell.length_c   1.000
_cell.angle_alpha   90.00
_cell.angle_beta   90.00
_cell.angle_gamma   90.00
#
_symmetry.space_group_name_H-M   'P 1'
#
loop_
_entity.id
_entity.type
_entity.pdbx_description
1 polymer ?
#
loop_
_entity_poly.entity_id
_entity_poly.type
_entity_poly.pdbx_seq_one_letter_code
_entity_poly.pdbx_strand_id
1 'polypeptide(L)'
;MTARTWFTVGTAVAGVVAVVFATVGDGVVVDDATGLRKVVVDHAHTLVWVLLALALGAAAVAGRWTALSQVLAVAAGITYGTFLLSVFVLR
;
A
#
# COMPACT_ATOMS: atom_id res chain seq x y z
N MET A 1 -5.95 -17.44 -17.89
CA MET A 1 -6.19 -16.02 -17.52
C MET A 1 -5.08 -15.17 -18.14
N THR A 2 -5.38 -13.98 -18.66
CA THR A 2 -4.37 -13.09 -19.26
C THR A 2 -3.68 -12.24 -18.19
N ALA A 3 -2.54 -11.64 -18.50
CA ALA A 3 -1.86 -10.70 -17.60
C ALA A 3 -2.79 -9.54 -17.17
N ARG A 4 -3.59 -9.02 -18.11
CA ARG A 4 -4.61 -7.99 -17.81
C ARG A 4 -5.60 -8.45 -16.74
N THR A 5 -6.14 -9.67 -16.85
CA THR A 5 -7.07 -10.22 -15.85
C THR A 5 -6.44 -10.26 -14.46
N TRP A 6 -5.18 -10.68 -14.36
CA TRP A 6 -4.47 -10.73 -13.08
C TRP A 6 -4.27 -9.33 -12.47
N PHE A 7 -3.89 -8.35 -13.28
CA PHE A 7 -3.81 -6.96 -12.81
C PHE A 7 -5.15 -6.41 -12.34
N THR A 8 -6.25 -6.71 -13.07
CA THR A 8 -7.61 -6.31 -12.69
C THR A 8 -8.05 -6.91 -11.36
N VAL A 9 -7.81 -8.21 -11.14
CA VAL A 9 -8.13 -8.84 -9.85
C VAL A 9 -7.25 -8.26 -8.75
N GLY A 10 -5.96 -8.08 -9.02
CA GLY A 10 -5.02 -7.52 -8.06
C GLY A 10 -5.38 -6.10 -7.61
N THR A 11 -5.75 -5.21 -8.55
CA THR A 11 -6.17 -3.84 -8.19
C THR A 11 -7.46 -3.85 -7.35
N ALA A 12 -8.42 -4.72 -7.68
CA ALA A 12 -9.65 -4.83 -6.90
C ALA A 12 -9.39 -5.33 -5.47
N VAL A 13 -8.60 -6.39 -5.32
CA VAL A 13 -8.22 -6.92 -4.00
C VAL A 13 -7.47 -5.88 -3.18
N ALA A 14 -6.44 -5.24 -3.76
CA ALA A 14 -5.68 -4.21 -3.07
C ALA A 14 -6.56 -3.00 -2.68
N GLY A 15 -7.48 -2.60 -3.56
CA GLY A 15 -8.45 -1.55 -3.30
C GLY A 15 -9.40 -1.88 -2.15
N VAL A 16 -9.90 -3.13 -2.08
CA VAL A 16 -10.73 -3.59 -0.96
C VAL A 16 -9.95 -3.54 0.35
N VAL A 17 -8.70 -4.02 0.38
CA VAL A 17 -7.87 -3.97 1.59
C VAL A 17 -7.61 -2.52 2.01
N ALA A 18 -7.33 -1.62 1.06
CA ALA A 18 -7.17 -0.20 1.34
C ALA A 18 -8.42 0.42 1.98
N VAL A 19 -9.62 0.08 1.50
CA VAL A 19 -10.88 0.53 2.08
C VAL A 19 -11.08 -0.02 3.49
N VAL A 20 -10.80 -1.31 3.71
CA VAL A 20 -10.90 -1.92 5.04
C VAL A 20 -9.95 -1.21 6.01
N PHE A 21 -8.69 -0.99 5.63
CA PHE A 21 -7.73 -0.32 6.51
C PHE A 21 -8.06 1.16 6.74
N ALA A 22 -8.63 1.84 5.74
CA ALA A 22 -9.07 3.23 5.89
C ALA A 22 -10.30 3.38 6.80
N THR A 23 -11.13 2.35 6.94
CA THR A 23 -12.43 2.42 7.65
C THR A 23 -12.46 1.68 8.99
N VAL A 24 -11.76 0.55 9.08
CA VAL A 24 -11.69 -0.31 10.27
C VAL A 24 -10.34 -0.16 10.98
N GLY A 25 -9.30 0.22 10.26
CA GLY A 25 -7.90 0.19 10.73
C GLY A 25 -7.20 -1.11 10.34
N ASP A 26 -5.87 -1.11 10.44
CA ASP A 26 -5.02 -2.26 10.13
C ASP A 26 -4.70 -3.14 11.36
N GLY A 27 -5.26 -2.76 12.53
CA GLY A 27 -5.08 -3.45 13.80
C GLY A 27 -3.74 -3.19 14.49
N VAL A 28 -2.90 -2.29 13.96
CA VAL A 28 -1.59 -1.98 14.54
C VAL A 28 -1.72 -0.83 15.53
N VAL A 29 -1.30 -1.07 16.77
CA VAL A 29 -1.30 -0.08 17.84
C VAL A 29 0.12 0.06 18.38
N VAL A 30 0.62 1.29 18.42
CA VAL A 30 1.94 1.65 18.93
C VAL A 30 1.78 2.83 19.88
N ASP A 31 1.57 2.52 21.17
CA ASP A 31 1.11 3.49 22.17
C ASP A 31 2.09 4.66 22.41
N ASP A 32 3.39 4.45 22.16
CA ASP A 32 4.43 5.46 22.35
C ASP A 32 4.73 6.30 21.10
N ALA A 33 4.05 6.02 19.97
CA ALA A 33 4.29 6.75 18.73
C ALA A 33 3.79 8.20 18.83
N THR A 34 4.67 9.16 18.59
CA THR A 34 4.37 10.59 18.59
C THR A 34 4.88 11.30 17.33
N GLY A 35 4.39 12.51 17.07
CA GLY A 35 4.83 13.35 15.96
C GLY A 35 4.74 12.66 14.60
N LEU A 36 5.80 12.74 13.79
CA LEU A 36 5.84 12.15 12.44
C LEU A 36 5.77 10.62 12.47
N ARG A 37 6.34 9.97 13.49
CA ARG A 37 6.27 8.51 13.65
C ARG A 37 4.82 8.06 13.80
N LYS A 38 4.01 8.79 14.57
CA LYS A 38 2.58 8.51 14.69
C LYS A 38 1.84 8.58 13.34
N VAL A 39 2.11 9.62 12.55
CA VAL A 39 1.51 9.75 11.21
C VAL A 39 1.87 8.56 10.31
N VAL A 40 3.13 8.10 10.38
CA VAL A 40 3.56 6.91 9.64
C VAL A 40 2.82 5.66 10.11
N VAL A 41 2.78 5.40 11.42
CA VAL A 41 2.08 4.23 11.98
C VAL A 41 0.59 4.25 11.62
N ASP A 42 -0.07 5.40 11.73
CA ASP A 42 -1.52 5.51 11.52
C ASP A 42 -1.95 5.38 10.03
N HIS A 43 -1.06 5.67 9.08
CA HIS A 43 -1.47 5.83 7.66
C HIS A 43 -0.62 5.11 6.62
N ALA A 44 0.65 4.81 6.91
CA ALA A 44 1.55 4.27 5.89
C ALA A 44 1.08 2.90 5.39
N HIS A 45 0.56 2.05 6.27
CA HIS A 45 0.09 0.71 5.87
C HIS A 45 -1.12 0.78 4.92
N THR A 46 -2.09 1.66 5.18
CA THR A 46 -3.20 1.93 4.26
C THR A 46 -2.69 2.48 2.92
N LEU A 47 -1.72 3.41 2.96
CA LEU A 47 -1.14 4.02 1.76
C LEU A 47 -0.44 2.98 0.87
N VAL A 48 0.21 1.96 1.44
CA VAL A 48 0.81 0.85 0.67
C VAL A 48 -0.23 0.18 -0.21
N TRP A 49 -1.39 -0.15 0.34
CA TRP A 49 -2.47 -0.81 -0.41
C TRP A 49 -3.08 0.10 -1.48
N VAL A 50 -3.21 1.40 -1.19
CA VAL A 50 -3.63 2.40 -2.19
C VAL A 50 -2.62 2.43 -3.36
N LEU A 51 -1.33 2.53 -3.08
CA LEU A 51 -0.29 2.59 -4.10
C LEU A 51 -0.22 1.31 -4.93
N LEU A 52 -0.37 0.13 -4.31
CA LEU A 52 -0.45 -1.14 -5.02
C LEU A 52 -1.71 -1.24 -5.89
N ALA A 53 -2.87 -0.80 -5.39
CA ALA A 53 -4.10 -0.76 -6.17
C ALA A 53 -3.93 0.12 -7.41
N LEU A 54 -3.29 1.28 -7.28
CA LEU A 54 -2.99 2.18 -8.40
C LEU A 54 -1.97 1.57 -9.37
N ALA A 55 -0.90 0.93 -8.87
CA ALA A 55 0.10 0.28 -9.70
C ALA A 55 -0.52 -0.82 -10.59
N LEU A 56 -1.33 -1.68 -9.96
CA LEU A 56 -2.03 -2.76 -10.64
C LEU A 56 -3.13 -2.22 -11.56
N GLY A 57 -3.82 -1.16 -11.16
CA GLY A 57 -4.82 -0.48 -12.00
C GLY A 57 -4.20 0.08 -13.28
N ALA A 58 -3.06 0.76 -13.16
CA ALA A 58 -2.29 1.27 -14.30
C ALA A 58 -1.84 0.12 -15.23
N ALA A 59 -1.35 -0.99 -14.67
CA ALA A 59 -0.96 -2.17 -15.45
C ALA A 59 -2.16 -2.85 -16.12
N ALA A 60 -3.32 -2.89 -15.47
CA ALA A 60 -4.55 -3.45 -16.02
C ALA A 60 -5.04 -2.67 -17.24
N VAL A 61 -5.10 -1.33 -17.13
CA VAL A 61 -5.46 -0.43 -18.23
C VAL A 61 -4.50 -0.61 -19.41
N ALA A 62 -3.19 -0.63 -19.14
CA ALA A 62 -2.18 -0.82 -20.18
C ALA A 62 -2.12 -2.26 -20.73
N GLY A 63 -2.66 -3.25 -20.01
CA GLY A 63 -2.53 -4.67 -20.33
C GLY A 63 -1.12 -5.24 -20.16
N ARG A 64 -0.21 -4.49 -19.53
CA ARG A 64 1.20 -4.84 -19.28
C ARG A 64 1.73 -4.03 -18.11
N TRP A 65 2.82 -4.48 -17.49
CA TRP A 65 3.52 -3.69 -16.48
C TRP A 65 4.19 -2.46 -17.12
N THR A 66 4.09 -1.30 -16.47
CA THR A 66 4.60 -0.02 -17.00
C THR A 66 5.58 0.62 -16.02
N ALA A 67 6.33 1.63 -16.50
CA ALA A 67 7.19 2.44 -15.63
C ALA A 67 6.40 3.11 -14.50
N LEU A 68 5.18 3.60 -14.77
CA LEU A 68 4.30 4.13 -13.73
C LEU A 68 3.93 3.07 -12.69
N SER A 69 3.58 1.86 -13.13
CA SER A 69 3.27 0.73 -12.24
C SER A 69 4.48 0.43 -11.34
N GLN A 70 5.68 0.42 -11.93
CA GLN A 70 6.93 0.20 -11.21
C GLN A 70 7.18 1.29 -10.16
N VAL A 71 7.03 2.58 -10.52
CA VAL A 71 7.23 3.70 -9.59
C VAL A 71 6.28 3.61 -8.41
N LEU A 72 5.00 3.35 -8.67
CA LEU A 72 3.99 3.19 -7.61
C LEU A 72 4.28 1.98 -6.71
N ALA A 73 4.70 0.85 -7.29
CA ALA A 73 5.07 -0.34 -6.53
C ALA A 73 6.34 -0.12 -5.68
N VAL A 74 7.34 0.59 -6.20
CA VAL A 74 8.55 0.96 -5.44
C VAL A 74 8.19 1.92 -4.31
N ALA A 75 7.35 2.92 -4.57
CA ALA A 75 6.86 3.83 -3.55
C ALA A 75 6.09 3.09 -2.45
N ALA A 76 5.28 2.09 -2.81
CA ALA A 76 4.62 1.20 -1.85
C ALA A 76 5.64 0.42 -1.01
N GLY A 77 6.68 -0.14 -1.65
CA GLY A 77 7.76 -0.85 -0.95
C GLY A 77 8.52 0.05 0.05
N ILE A 78 8.86 1.28 -0.35
CA ILE A 78 9.50 2.26 0.55
C ILE A 78 8.57 2.61 1.71
N THR A 79 7.31 2.92 1.42
CA THR A 79 6.30 3.26 2.43
C THR A 79 6.13 2.13 3.45
N TYR A 80 6.06 0.88 2.99
CA TYR A 80 5.97 -0.28 3.85
C TYR A 80 7.24 -0.50 4.67
N GLY A 81 8.42 -0.30 4.07
CA GLY A 81 9.69 -0.33 4.80
C GLY A 81 9.73 0.71 5.93
N THR A 82 9.32 1.94 5.66
CA THR A 82 9.24 3.01 6.67
C THR A 82 8.22 2.70 7.76
N PHE A 83 7.08 2.10 7.41
CA PHE A 83 6.10 1.60 8.37
C PHE A 83 6.71 0.52 9.29
N LEU A 84 7.32 -0.52 8.72
CA LEU A 84 7.96 -1.60 9.49
C LEU A 84 9.07 -1.07 10.41
N LEU A 85 9.89 -0.13 9.94
CA LEU A 85 10.89 0.53 10.78
C LEU A 85 10.25 1.28 11.95
N SER A 86 9.16 2.00 11.70
CA SER A 86 8.45 2.78 12.72
C SER A 86 7.78 1.91 13.79
N VAL A 87 7.28 0.74 13.39
CA VAL A 87 6.60 -0.22 14.28
C VAL A 87 7.61 -1.04 15.08
N PHE A 88 8.67 -1.54 14.45
CA PHE A 88 9.53 -2.57 15.06
C PHE A 88 10.90 -2.09 15.51
N VAL A 89 11.40 -0.96 15.00
CA VAL A 89 12.80 -0.55 15.19
C VAL A 89 12.90 0.80 15.90
N LEU A 90 12.16 1.80 15.43
CA LEU A 90 12.16 3.14 16.00
C LEU A 90 11.29 3.18 17.26
N ARG A 91 11.80 3.82 18.31
CA ARG A 91 11.07 4.11 19.57
C ARG A 91 10.89 5.61 19.70
#